data_AF-A0A9E3BTH9-F1
#
_entry.id   AF-A0A9E3BTH9-F1
#
_cell.length_a   1.000
_cell.length_b   1.000
_cell.length_c   1.000
_cell.angle_alpha   90.00
_cell.angle_beta   90.00
_cell.angle_gamma   90.00
#
_symmetry.space_group_name_H-M   'P 1'
#
loop_
_entity.id
_entity.type
_entity.pdbx_description
1 polymer ?
#
loop_
_entity_poly.entity_id
_entity_poly.type
_entity_poly.pdbx_seq_one_letter_code
_entity_poly.pdbx_strand_id
1 'polypeptide(L)'
;MSDAPLPLSVVNNPRPDRWLRFAEDRIVDLAVGKVEIGQGVLTALAQIAAEELDVPLDAIRVLSGDTDRAPDEGSTSSSLSIEVSGASVRLVSAEVRARFLDRLAQRLNCAAEELSVADGAFLRGGAPIGQDYWSFAPEVDLARHATGRAARKPRDAYRVVGHDAPRIDLPAKMSGAA
;
A
#
# COMPACT_ATOMS: atom_id res chain seq x y z
N MET A 1 -12.84 18.06 11.54
CA MET A 1 -12.28 16.78 11.04
C MET A 1 -11.36 16.27 12.13
N SER A 2 -11.71 15.17 12.79
CA SER A 2 -10.91 14.62 13.89
C SER A 2 -9.58 14.13 13.34
N ASP A 3 -8.47 14.68 13.83
CA ASP A 3 -7.11 14.24 13.52
C ASP A 3 -6.91 12.91 14.29
N ALA A 4 -7.41 11.82 13.70
CA ALA A 4 -7.28 10.50 14.31
C ALA A 4 -5.78 10.20 14.50
N PRO A 5 -5.35 9.73 15.68
CA PRO A 5 -3.95 9.49 15.94
C PRO A 5 -3.40 8.46 14.93
N LEU A 6 -2.16 8.69 14.49
CA LEU A 6 -1.46 7.76 13.61
C LEU A 6 -1.36 6.38 14.29
N PRO A 7 -1.49 5.27 13.54
CA PRO A 7 -1.20 3.94 14.05
C PRO A 7 0.23 3.86 14.60
N LEU A 8 0.42 3.10 15.68
CA LEU A 8 1.72 3.02 16.37
C LEU A 8 2.87 2.61 15.44
N SER A 9 2.65 1.65 14.52
CA SER A 9 3.70 1.26 13.58
C SER A 9 4.11 2.40 12.66
N VAL A 10 3.18 3.27 12.25
CA VAL A 10 3.50 4.47 11.43
C VAL A 10 4.21 5.52 12.27
N VAL A 11 3.86 5.70 13.54
CA VAL A 11 4.60 6.60 14.45
C VAL A 11 6.07 6.19 14.55
N ASN A 12 6.32 4.88 14.70
CA ASN A 12 7.68 4.35 14.81
C ASN A 12 8.42 4.27 13.47
N ASN A 13 7.68 4.09 12.37
CA ASN A 13 8.22 3.95 11.02
C ASN A 13 7.53 4.96 10.08
N PRO A 14 7.82 6.27 10.22
CA PRO A 14 7.00 7.31 9.61
C PRO A 14 7.19 7.47 8.11
N ARG A 15 8.24 6.89 7.51
CA ARG A 15 8.58 7.08 6.10
C ARG A 15 7.86 6.06 5.21
N PRO A 16 6.99 6.47 4.27
CA PRO A 16 6.33 5.55 3.34
C PRO A 16 7.26 4.63 2.56
N ASP A 17 8.46 5.09 2.19
CA ASP A 17 9.44 4.29 1.44
C ASP A 17 9.99 3.07 2.19
N ARG A 18 9.78 3.01 3.52
CA ARG A 18 10.07 1.82 4.33
C ARG A 18 8.97 0.77 4.29
N TRP A 19 7.76 1.18 3.89
CA TRP A 19 6.60 0.29 3.79
C TRP A 19 6.37 -0.17 2.37
N LEU A 20 6.55 0.72 1.39
CA LEU A 20 6.22 0.40 0.01
C LEU A 20 7.14 1.06 -1.00
N ARG A 21 7.43 0.31 -2.07
CA ARG A 21 8.28 0.74 -3.18
C ARG A 21 7.70 0.22 -4.50
N PHE A 22 7.89 0.97 -5.57
CA PHE A 22 7.48 0.57 -6.91
C PHE A 22 8.70 0.01 -7.65
N ALA A 23 8.69 -1.30 -7.92
CA ALA A 23 9.78 -2.03 -8.57
C ALA A 23 9.67 -1.98 -10.10
N GLU A 24 10.79 -2.15 -10.81
CA GLU A 24 10.85 -1.98 -12.27
C GLU A 24 9.99 -2.97 -13.06
N ASP A 25 9.67 -4.13 -12.47
CA ASP A 25 8.85 -5.22 -13.03
C ASP A 25 7.33 -5.00 -12.90
N ARG A 26 6.89 -3.75 -12.67
CA ARG A 26 5.50 -3.37 -12.40
C ARG A 26 4.91 -4.03 -11.15
N ILE A 27 5.76 -4.30 -10.16
CA ILE A 27 5.36 -4.79 -8.84
C ILE A 27 5.44 -3.68 -7.81
N VAL A 28 4.53 -3.69 -6.84
CA VAL A 28 4.61 -2.92 -5.61
C VAL A 28 5.18 -3.84 -4.54
N ASP A 29 6.39 -3.54 -4.07
CA ASP A 29 6.98 -4.21 -2.93
C ASP A 29 6.38 -3.62 -1.65
N LEU A 30 5.59 -4.42 -0.94
CA LEU A 30 5.04 -4.10 0.37
C LEU A 30 5.88 -4.78 1.46
N ALA A 31 6.59 -4.00 2.27
CA ALA A 31 7.35 -4.50 3.41
C ALA A 31 6.57 -4.35 4.71
N VAL A 32 6.48 -5.43 5.47
CA VAL A 32 5.77 -5.49 6.76
C VAL A 32 6.59 -6.30 7.77
N GLY A 33 6.59 -5.85 9.02
CA GLY A 33 7.23 -6.55 10.13
C GLY A 33 6.41 -7.74 10.63
N LYS A 34 5.12 -7.83 10.26
CA LYS A 34 4.27 -8.96 10.63
C LYS A 34 4.65 -10.23 9.86
N VAL A 35 4.76 -11.33 10.61
CA VAL A 35 5.04 -12.67 10.09
C VAL A 35 3.79 -13.53 9.96
N GLU A 36 3.81 -14.39 8.95
CA GLU A 36 2.76 -15.37 8.67
C GLU A 36 2.99 -16.68 9.41
N ILE A 37 2.00 -17.12 10.19
CA ILE A 37 2.03 -18.36 10.97
C ILE A 37 0.78 -19.24 10.75
N GLY A 38 0.01 -18.97 9.69
CA GLY A 38 -1.17 -19.74 9.29
C GLY A 38 -2.45 -18.92 9.17
N GLN A 39 -2.48 -17.69 9.69
CA GLN A 39 -3.64 -16.80 9.74
C GLN A 39 -4.00 -16.12 8.41
N GLY A 40 -3.08 -16.07 7.43
CA GLY A 40 -3.30 -15.40 6.15
C GLY A 40 -3.10 -13.88 6.18
N VAL A 41 -2.27 -13.37 7.09
CA VAL A 41 -2.06 -11.93 7.27
C VAL A 41 -1.43 -11.28 6.05
N LEU A 42 -0.52 -11.97 5.35
CA LEU A 42 0.18 -11.37 4.20
C LEU A 42 -0.77 -11.13 3.04
N THR A 43 -1.72 -12.05 2.82
CA THR A 43 -2.76 -11.89 1.80
C THR A 43 -3.68 -10.72 2.16
N ALA A 44 -4.10 -10.62 3.43
CA ALA A 44 -4.95 -9.52 3.88
C ALA A 44 -4.26 -8.16 3.78
N LEU A 45 -2.97 -8.05 4.15
CA LEU A 45 -2.20 -6.82 4.02
C LEU A 45 -1.96 -6.45 2.55
N ALA A 46 -1.72 -7.44 1.68
CA ALA A 46 -1.64 -7.23 0.24
C ALA A 46 -2.96 -6.71 -0.35
N GLN A 47 -4.10 -7.27 0.06
CA GLN A 47 -5.41 -6.77 -0.36
C GLN A 47 -5.64 -5.32 0.07
N ILE A 48 -5.27 -4.96 1.31
CA ILE A 48 -5.41 -3.58 1.80
C ILE A 48 -4.54 -2.60 0.98
N ALA A 49 -3.30 -2.97 0.68
CA ALA A 49 -2.41 -2.14 -0.14
C ALA A 49 -2.93 -2.02 -1.58
N ALA A 50 -3.31 -3.14 -2.21
CA ALA A 50 -3.87 -3.17 -3.56
C ALA A 50 -5.12 -2.30 -3.68
N GLU A 51 -6.04 -2.44 -2.71
CA GLU A 51 -7.25 -1.63 -2.62
C GLU A 51 -6.92 -0.15 -2.56
N GLU A 52 -6.11 0.29 -1.60
CA GLU A 52 -5.80 1.72 -1.48
C GLU A 52 -4.96 2.20 -2.67
N LEU A 53 -4.10 1.40 -3.30
CA LEU A 53 -3.30 1.87 -4.44
C LEU A 53 -4.04 1.84 -5.78
N ASP A 54 -5.22 1.21 -5.89
CA ASP A 54 -5.88 0.93 -7.18
C ASP A 54 -4.99 0.10 -8.12
N VAL A 55 -4.33 -0.93 -7.59
CA VAL A 55 -3.55 -1.90 -8.37
C VAL A 55 -4.15 -3.29 -8.24
N PRO A 56 -3.96 -4.19 -9.22
CA PRO A 56 -4.41 -5.56 -9.07
C PRO A 56 -3.61 -6.27 -7.95
N LEU A 57 -4.23 -7.24 -7.30
CA LEU A 57 -3.62 -7.93 -6.15
C LEU A 57 -2.31 -8.65 -6.51
N ASP A 58 -2.21 -9.18 -7.73
CA ASP A 58 -1.01 -9.83 -8.25
C ASP A 58 0.14 -8.86 -8.54
N ALA A 59 -0.11 -7.55 -8.54
CA ALA A 59 0.93 -6.53 -8.57
C ALA A 59 1.50 -6.23 -7.17
N ILE A 60 1.05 -6.88 -6.09
CA ILE A 60 1.63 -6.72 -4.75
C ILE A 60 2.54 -7.91 -4.41
N ARG A 61 3.81 -7.62 -4.13
CA ARG A 61 4.75 -8.59 -3.54
C ARG A 61 5.03 -8.21 -2.09
N VAL A 62 4.74 -9.13 -1.18
CA VAL A 62 4.91 -8.86 0.26
C VAL A 62 6.26 -9.39 0.75
N LEU A 63 7.09 -8.50 1.30
CA LEU A 63 8.26 -8.83 2.09
C LEU A 63 7.87 -8.84 3.57
N SER A 64 8.04 -9.98 4.23
CA SER A 64 7.62 -10.20 5.61
C SER A 64 8.81 -10.57 6.49
N GLY A 65 8.94 -9.90 7.64
CA GLY A 65 9.88 -10.30 8.70
C GLY A 65 11.37 -10.10 8.37
N ASP A 66 11.70 -9.34 7.33
CA ASP A 66 13.07 -8.96 6.97
C ASP A 66 13.49 -7.72 7.78
N THR A 67 14.29 -7.91 8.84
CA THR A 67 14.63 -6.84 9.80
C THR A 67 15.48 -5.71 9.20
N ASP A 68 16.14 -5.94 8.07
CA ASP A 68 16.94 -4.92 7.40
C ASP A 68 16.08 -4.04 6.46
N ARG A 69 14.96 -4.61 5.98
CA ARG A 69 14.20 -4.03 4.86
C ARG A 69 12.74 -3.72 5.19
N ALA A 70 12.19 -4.26 6.27
CA ALA A 70 10.82 -4.04 6.72
C ALA A 70 10.77 -3.14 7.97
N PRO A 71 9.65 -2.41 8.19
CA PRO A 71 9.45 -1.65 9.41
C PRO A 71 9.38 -2.57 10.63
N ASP A 72 9.92 -2.13 11.77
CA ASP A 72 9.72 -2.84 13.04
C ASP A 72 8.29 -2.60 13.52
N GLU A 73 7.46 -3.64 13.39
CA GLU A 73 6.06 -3.65 13.81
C GLU A 73 5.84 -4.48 15.10
N GLY A 74 6.92 -4.84 15.80
CA GLY A 74 6.88 -5.76 16.94
C GLY A 74 6.39 -7.16 16.55
N SER A 75 5.88 -7.91 17.54
CA SER A 75 5.50 -9.31 17.34
C SER A 75 4.14 -9.51 16.63
N THR A 76 3.97 -10.67 16.01
CA THR A 76 2.66 -11.20 15.59
C THR A 76 2.00 -11.86 16.80
N SER A 77 1.19 -11.10 17.55
CA SER A 77 0.46 -11.60 18.73
C SER A 77 -0.82 -10.79 18.98
N SER A 78 -1.62 -11.25 19.97
CA SER A 78 -2.77 -10.51 20.52
C SER A 78 -3.82 -10.05 19.50
N SER A 79 -3.90 -10.71 18.34
CA SER A 79 -4.77 -10.32 17.22
C SER A 79 -4.53 -8.90 16.68
N LEU A 80 -3.38 -8.29 16.98
CA LEU A 80 -3.08 -6.89 16.63
C LEU A 80 -2.62 -6.71 15.18
N SER A 81 -2.36 -7.80 14.44
CA SER A 81 -1.77 -7.70 13.11
C SER A 81 -2.64 -6.89 12.14
N ILE A 82 -3.93 -7.22 11.99
CA ILE A 82 -4.82 -6.44 11.12
C ILE A 82 -5.21 -5.11 11.76
N GLU A 83 -5.42 -5.07 13.07
CA GLU A 83 -5.78 -3.84 13.78
C GLU A 83 -4.72 -2.74 13.60
N VAL A 84 -3.44 -3.09 13.80
CA VAL A 84 -2.33 -2.14 13.78
C VAL A 84 -1.66 -2.09 12.41
N SER A 85 -1.18 -3.23 11.89
CA SER A 85 -0.48 -3.26 10.59
C SER A 85 -1.45 -2.99 9.44
N GLY A 86 -2.66 -3.57 9.48
CA GLY A 86 -3.68 -3.28 8.47
C GLY A 86 -4.07 -1.79 8.43
N ALA A 87 -4.24 -1.14 9.59
CA ALA A 87 -4.46 0.30 9.64
C ALA A 87 -3.26 1.11 9.13
N SER A 88 -2.04 0.66 9.42
CA SER A 88 -0.79 1.29 8.99
C SER A 88 -0.60 1.21 7.48
N VAL A 89 -0.70 0.01 6.91
CA VAL A 89 -0.62 -0.23 5.46
C VAL A 89 -1.69 0.56 4.73
N ARG A 90 -2.93 0.58 5.24
CA ARG A 90 -4.01 1.39 4.64
C ARG A 90 -3.68 2.89 4.62
N LEU A 91 -3.20 3.42 5.74
CA LEU A 91 -2.84 4.84 5.86
C LEU A 91 -1.67 5.20 4.92
N VAL A 92 -0.61 4.39 4.94
CA VAL A 92 0.59 4.65 4.14
C VAL A 92 0.29 4.53 2.64
N SER A 93 -0.52 3.54 2.25
CA SER A 93 -0.95 3.38 0.85
C SER A 93 -1.81 4.55 0.37
N ALA A 94 -2.74 5.05 1.20
CA ALA A 94 -3.54 6.23 0.89
C ALA A 94 -2.67 7.50 0.78
N GLU A 95 -1.70 7.68 1.69
CA GLU A 95 -0.73 8.78 1.65
C GLU A 95 0.10 8.74 0.37
N VAL A 96 0.56 7.56 -0.03
CA VAL A 96 1.34 7.38 -1.26
C VAL A 96 0.49 7.72 -2.48
N ARG A 97 -0.72 7.16 -2.60
CA ARG A 97 -1.64 7.51 -3.69
C ARG A 97 -1.84 9.02 -3.79
N ALA A 98 -2.12 9.69 -2.66
CA ALA A 98 -2.30 11.13 -2.62
C ALA A 98 -1.07 11.89 -3.11
N ARG A 99 0.14 11.51 -2.68
CA ARG A 99 1.39 12.17 -3.12
C ARG A 99 1.65 12.03 -4.61
N PHE A 100 1.34 10.87 -5.19
CA PHE A 100 1.46 10.68 -6.63
C PHE A 100 0.47 11.57 -7.39
N LEU A 101 -0.79 11.61 -6.97
CA LEU A 101 -1.81 12.46 -7.59
C LEU A 101 -1.49 13.95 -7.43
N ASP A 102 -1.04 14.39 -6.25
CA ASP A 102 -0.64 15.78 -6.01
C ASP A 102 0.55 16.20 -6.89
N ARG A 103 1.57 15.34 -6.97
CA ARG A 103 2.76 15.61 -7.79
C ARG A 103 2.42 15.61 -9.28
N LEU A 104 1.54 14.72 -9.70
CA LEU A 104 1.06 14.65 -11.07
C LEU A 104 0.19 15.87 -11.43
N ALA A 105 -0.69 16.30 -10.52
CA ALA A 105 -1.51 17.50 -10.66
C ALA A 105 -0.64 18.75 -10.86
N GLN A 106 0.43 18.89 -10.08
CA GLN A 106 1.43 19.95 -10.24
C GLN A 106 2.09 19.89 -11.63
N ARG A 107 2.48 18.70 -12.09
CA ARG A 107 3.12 18.51 -13.41
C ARG A 107 2.19 18.84 -14.57
N LEU A 108 0.91 18.51 -14.46
CA LEU A 108 -0.11 18.71 -15.49
C LEU A 108 -0.83 20.07 -15.38
N ASN A 109 -0.53 20.85 -14.35
CA ASN A 109 -1.20 22.10 -14.01
C ASN A 109 -2.74 21.93 -13.98
N CYS A 110 -3.20 20.93 -13.22
CA CYS A 110 -4.62 20.63 -13.03
C CYS A 110 -4.95 20.43 -11.54
N ALA A 111 -6.23 20.29 -11.22
CA ALA A 111 -6.64 19.93 -9.87
C ALA A 111 -6.40 18.43 -9.61
N ALA A 112 -6.09 18.04 -8.36
CA ALA A 112 -5.86 16.64 -8.01
C ALA A 112 -7.14 15.80 -8.14
N GLU A 113 -8.30 16.43 -7.98
CA GLU A 113 -9.63 15.84 -8.11
C GLU A 113 -9.98 15.47 -9.55
N GLU A 114 -9.29 16.05 -10.54
CA GLU A 114 -9.43 15.65 -11.95
C GLU A 114 -8.70 14.33 -12.25
N LEU A 115 -7.83 13.88 -11.33
CA LEU A 115 -6.99 12.72 -11.49
C LEU A 115 -7.51 11.53 -10.69
N SER A 116 -7.34 10.35 -11.24
CA SER A 116 -7.64 9.09 -10.57
C SER A 116 -6.64 8.01 -10.96
N VAL A 117 -6.73 6.87 -10.28
CA VAL A 117 -5.92 5.69 -10.54
C VAL A 117 -6.84 4.53 -10.86
N ALA A 118 -6.47 3.73 -11.87
CA ALA A 118 -7.11 2.46 -12.16
C ALA A 118 -6.06 1.50 -12.70
N ASP A 119 -5.98 0.29 -12.13
CA ASP A 119 -4.99 -0.74 -12.45
C ASP A 119 -3.54 -0.20 -12.47
N GLY A 120 -3.24 0.70 -11.53
CA GLY A 120 -1.97 1.41 -11.38
C GLY A 120 -1.69 2.52 -12.40
N ALA A 121 -2.51 2.65 -13.45
CA ALA A 121 -2.40 3.73 -14.42
C ALA A 121 -3.03 5.02 -13.89
N PHE A 122 -2.48 6.17 -14.28
CA PHE A 122 -3.08 7.47 -13.99
C PHE A 122 -4.07 7.87 -15.07
N LEU A 123 -5.20 8.43 -14.64
CA LEU A 123 -6.29 8.86 -15.50
C LEU A 123 -6.60 10.32 -15.22
N ARG A 124 -7.02 11.05 -16.25
CA ARG A 124 -7.60 12.40 -16.12
C ARG A 124 -8.97 12.40 -16.76
N GLY A 125 -10.01 12.76 -16.01
CA GLY A 125 -11.39 12.69 -16.49
C GLY A 125 -11.79 11.30 -17.00
N GLY A 126 -11.18 10.24 -16.45
CA GLY A 126 -11.41 8.85 -16.86
C GLY A 126 -10.63 8.35 -18.08
N ALA A 127 -9.77 9.17 -18.69
CA ALA A 127 -8.90 8.74 -19.79
C ALA A 127 -7.46 8.54 -19.32
N PRO A 128 -6.76 7.45 -19.73
CA PRO A 128 -5.36 7.24 -19.40
C PRO A 128 -4.45 8.36 -19.94
N ILE A 129 -3.50 8.80 -19.13
CA ILE A 129 -2.54 9.87 -19.52
C ILE A 129 -1.17 9.33 -19.99
N GLY A 130 -1.03 8.01 -20.12
CA GLY A 130 0.22 7.36 -20.52
C GLY A 130 1.31 7.29 -19.44
N GLN A 131 0.95 7.48 -18.17
CA GLN A 131 1.83 7.31 -17.01
C GLN A 131 1.13 6.44 -15.96
N ASP A 132 1.93 5.84 -15.09
CA ASP A 132 1.51 4.96 -14.01
C ASP A 132 2.46 5.10 -12.81
N TYR A 133 2.19 4.40 -11.71
CA TYR A 133 3.05 4.51 -10.53
C TYR A 133 4.52 4.22 -10.84
N TRP A 134 4.81 3.19 -11.62
CA TRP A 134 6.19 2.73 -11.86
C TRP A 134 6.99 3.71 -12.70
N SER A 135 6.40 4.22 -13.79
CA SER A 135 7.05 5.24 -14.61
C SER A 135 7.19 6.60 -13.91
N PHE A 136 6.31 6.90 -12.95
CA PHE A 136 6.30 8.19 -12.25
C PHE A 136 6.98 8.17 -10.88
N ALA A 137 7.32 6.99 -10.33
CA ALA A 137 7.88 6.86 -8.99
C ALA A 137 9.13 7.72 -8.72
N PRO A 138 10.07 7.92 -9.67
CA PRO A 138 11.23 8.79 -9.45
C PRO A 138 10.89 10.26 -9.14
N GLU A 139 9.68 10.71 -9.49
CA GLU A 139 9.22 12.10 -9.29
C GLU A 139 8.60 12.34 -7.90
N VAL A 140 8.41 11.30 -7.10
CA VAL A 140 7.65 11.34 -5.84
C VAL A 140 8.55 10.99 -4.65
N ASP A 141 8.68 11.94 -3.72
CA ASP A 141 9.44 11.73 -2.48
C ASP A 141 8.62 10.95 -1.44
N LEU A 142 8.94 9.67 -1.32
CA LEU A 142 8.38 8.77 -0.31
C LEU A 142 9.21 8.69 0.99
N ALA A 143 10.33 9.41 1.07
CA ALA A 143 11.14 9.49 2.29
C ALA A 143 10.59 10.53 3.29
N ARG A 144 9.73 11.46 2.85
CA ARG A 144 9.03 12.39 3.74
C ARG A 144 8.03 11.65 4.64
N HIS A 145 8.00 12.00 5.92
CA HIS A 145 7.11 11.37 6.91
C HIS A 145 5.64 11.44 6.48
N ALA A 146 4.91 10.35 6.68
CA ALA A 146 3.47 10.27 6.44
C ALA A 146 2.73 11.25 7.36
N THR A 147 1.79 12.00 6.78
CA THR A 147 1.02 13.01 7.54
C THR A 147 -0.22 12.41 8.19
N GLY A 148 -0.75 11.32 7.64
CA GLY A 148 -2.02 10.72 8.05
C GLY A 148 -3.26 11.48 7.59
N ARG A 149 -3.08 12.52 6.77
CA ARG A 149 -4.16 13.40 6.31
C ARG A 149 -4.79 12.95 5.00
N ALA A 150 -4.12 12.08 4.25
CA ALA A 150 -4.64 11.55 3.01
C ALA A 150 -5.98 10.81 3.23
N ALA A 151 -6.94 11.08 2.36
CA ALA A 151 -8.23 10.41 2.39
C ALA A 151 -8.05 8.92 2.06
N ARG A 152 -8.46 8.06 2.99
CA ARG A 152 -8.56 6.61 2.75
C ARG A 152 -9.83 6.32 1.94
N LYS A 153 -9.79 5.29 1.11
CA LYS A 153 -10.98 4.91 0.34
C LYS A 153 -12.15 4.56 1.25
N PRO A 154 -13.38 5.03 0.96
CA PRO A 154 -14.56 4.58 1.69
C PRO A 154 -14.88 3.12 1.35
N ARG A 155 -15.57 2.42 2.25
CA ARG A 155 -15.82 0.97 2.12
C ARG A 155 -16.68 0.60 0.92
N ASP A 156 -17.55 1.49 0.47
CA ASP A 156 -18.40 1.32 -0.71
C ASP A 156 -17.64 1.45 -2.04
N ALA A 157 -16.41 1.98 -2.00
CA ALA A 157 -15.50 2.03 -3.13
C ALA A 157 -14.57 0.80 -3.21
N TYR A 158 -14.65 -0.13 -2.26
CA TYR A 158 -13.77 -1.30 -2.23
C TYR A 158 -14.07 -2.27 -3.37
N ARG A 159 -13.01 -2.83 -3.96
CA ARG A 159 -13.07 -3.78 -5.08
C ARG A 159 -12.24 -5.05 -4.83
N VAL A 160 -11.26 -4.98 -3.95
CA VAL A 160 -10.32 -6.05 -3.59
C VAL A 160 -10.60 -6.54 -2.18
N VAL A 161 -10.70 -5.62 -1.21
CA VAL A 161 -10.95 -5.99 0.20
C VAL A 161 -12.38 -6.49 0.38
N GLY A 162 -12.53 -7.64 1.04
CA GLY A 162 -13.83 -8.27 1.29
C GLY A 162 -14.26 -9.27 0.21
N HIS A 163 -13.42 -9.47 -0.81
CA HIS A 163 -13.59 -10.51 -1.82
C HIS A 163 -12.62 -11.66 -1.58
N ASP A 164 -13.05 -12.88 -1.92
CA ASP A 164 -12.22 -14.08 -1.83
C ASP A 164 -11.02 -13.98 -2.77
N ALA A 165 -9.82 -14.25 -2.24
CA ALA A 165 -8.59 -14.30 -3.00
C ALA A 165 -7.74 -15.51 -2.57
N PRO A 166 -7.07 -16.20 -3.51
CA PRO A 166 -6.11 -17.24 -3.15
C PRO A 166 -5.01 -16.69 -2.24
N ARG A 167 -4.59 -17.47 -1.25
CA ARG A 167 -3.49 -17.08 -0.38
C ARG A 167 -2.17 -17.05 -1.13
N ILE A 168 -1.51 -15.90 -1.12
CA ILE A 168 -0.24 -15.67 -1.84
C ILE A 168 0.90 -16.55 -1.31
N ASP A 169 0.82 -16.96 -0.05
CA ASP A 169 1.88 -17.73 0.62
C ASP A 169 1.69 -19.25 0.55
N LEU A 170 0.47 -19.73 0.24
CA LEU A 170 0.17 -21.16 0.27
C LEU A 170 0.93 -21.98 -0.78
N PRO A 171 1.07 -21.57 -2.06
CA PRO A 171 1.76 -22.38 -3.07
C PRO A 171 3.19 -22.75 -2.67
N ALA A 172 3.96 -21.79 -2.13
CA ALA A 172 5.33 -22.04 -1.68
C ALA A 172 5.38 -23.00 -0.47
N LYS A 173 4.44 -22.87 0.48
CA LYS A 173 4.36 -23.77 1.63
C LYS A 173 3.96 -25.19 1.27
N MET A 174 3.03 -25.35 0.33
CA MET A 174 2.61 -26.67 -0.14
C MET A 174 3.68 -27.38 -0.97
N SER A 175 4.52 -26.62 -1.68
CA SER A 175 5.61 -27.15 -2.50
C SER A 175 6.93 -27.35 -1.73
N GLY A 176 7.04 -26.84 -0.50
CA GLY A 176 8.28 -26.86 0.28
C GLY A 176 9.33 -25.87 -0.21
N ALA A 177 8.93 -24.85 -0.97
CA ALA A 177 9.81 -23.78 -1.48
C ALA A 177 9.95 -22.59 -0.50
N ALA A 178 9.26 -22.66 0.65
CA ALA A 178 9.24 -21.64 1.69
C ALA A 178 10.22 -21.96 2.84
#